data_AF-A0A9P2P8I8-F1
#
_entry.id   AF-A0A9P2P8I8-F1
#
_cell.length_a   1.000
_cell.length_b   1.000
_cell.length_c   1.000
_cell.angle_alpha   90.00
_cell.angle_beta   90.00
_cell.angle_gamma   90.00
#
_symmetry.space_group_name_H-M   'P 1'
#
loop_
_entity.id
_entity.type
_entity.pdbx_description
1 polymer ?
#
loop_
_entity_poly.entity_id
_entity_poly.type
_entity_poly.pdbx_seq_one_letter_code
_entity_poly.pdbx_strand_id
1 'polypeptide(L)'
;MRRIAIVGAGQSGLQLGLGLLDTGYEVTMITNRTADEIRQGKVMSSQCMFHTALQTERDLGLNFWEEQCPAVEGIGLALVNPENGSKAFEWSALN
;
A
#
# COMPACT_ATOMS: atom_id res chain seq x y z
N MET A 1 -20.65 1.21 -22.69
CA MET A 1 -19.41 1.34 -21.88
C MET A 1 -19.67 2.39 -20.81
N ARG A 2 -19.40 2.10 -19.52
CA ARG A 2 -19.48 3.10 -18.44
C ARG A 2 -18.12 3.78 -18.30
N ARG A 3 -18.11 5.08 -18.00
CA ARG A 3 -16.91 5.87 -17.72
C ARG A 3 -16.79 6.09 -16.22
N ILE A 4 -15.59 5.86 -15.67
CA ILE A 4 -15.33 5.95 -14.23
C ILE A 4 -14.17 6.92 -14.01
N ALA A 5 -14.42 7.98 -13.23
CA ALA A 5 -13.38 8.89 -12.78
C ALA A 5 -12.98 8.52 -11.35
N ILE A 6 -11.67 8.43 -11.09
CA ILE A 6 -11.08 8.14 -9.79
C ILE A 6 -10.21 9.32 -9.39
N VAL A 7 -10.46 9.90 -8.21
CA VAL A 7 -9.65 10.98 -7.65
C VAL A 7 -8.68 10.40 -6.62
N GLY A 8 -7.41 10.34 -6.97
CA GLY A 8 -6.31 9.83 -6.17
C GLY A 8 -5.61 8.62 -6.78
N ALA A 9 -4.33 8.76 -7.11
CA ALA A 9 -3.48 7.69 -7.67
C ALA A 9 -2.58 7.02 -6.61
N GLY A 10 -3.10 6.79 -5.40
CA GLY A 10 -2.44 5.96 -4.39
C GLY A 10 -2.67 4.46 -4.64
N GLN A 11 -2.21 3.61 -3.72
CA GLN A 11 -2.33 2.14 -3.83
C GLN A 11 -3.76 1.68 -4.18
N SER A 12 -4.76 2.08 -3.39
CA SER A 12 -6.15 1.68 -3.63
C SER A 12 -6.72 2.20 -4.96
N GLY A 13 -6.41 3.44 -5.31
CA GLY A 13 -6.87 4.06 -6.56
C GLY A 13 -6.29 3.38 -7.79
N LEU A 14 -4.98 3.08 -7.77
CA LEU A 14 -4.30 2.38 -8.87
C LEU A 14 -4.81 0.94 -9.01
N GLN A 15 -4.94 0.19 -7.92
CA GLN A 15 -5.48 -1.19 -7.97
C GLN A 15 -6.90 -1.21 -8.53
N LEU A 16 -7.78 -0.32 -8.05
CA LEU A 16 -9.15 -0.19 -8.57
C LEU A 16 -9.16 0.21 -10.05
N GLY A 17 -8.38 1.21 -10.42
CA GLY A 17 -8.33 1.73 -11.78
C GLY A 17 -7.83 0.70 -12.79
N LEU A 18 -6.78 -0.04 -12.43
CA LEU A 18 -6.22 -1.09 -13.28
C LEU A 18 -7.18 -2.28 -13.42
N GLY A 19 -7.83 -2.72 -12.33
CA GLY A 19 -8.83 -3.78 -12.41
C GLY A 19 -10.08 -3.39 -13.22
N LEU A 20 -10.53 -2.14 -13.10
CA LEU A 20 -11.63 -1.63 -13.94
C LEU A 20 -11.23 -1.52 -15.41
N LEU A 21 -9.99 -1.11 -15.69
CA LEU A 21 -9.48 -1.05 -17.06
C LEU A 21 -9.40 -2.45 -17.68
N ASP A 22 -8.88 -3.44 -16.93
CA ASP A 22 -8.78 -4.84 -17.37
C ASP A 22 -10.14 -5.47 -17.67
N THR A 23 -11.18 -5.07 -16.95
CA THR A 23 -12.57 -5.52 -17.18
C THR A 23 -13.31 -4.74 -18.28
N GLY A 24 -12.63 -3.83 -19.00
CA GLY A 24 -13.16 -3.15 -20.18
C GLY A 24 -13.90 -1.82 -19.91
N TYR A 25 -13.72 -1.22 -18.74
CA TYR A 25 -14.24 0.13 -18.46
C TYR A 25 -13.30 1.23 -18.99
N GLU A 26 -13.87 2.38 -19.30
CA GLU A 26 -13.09 3.60 -19.56
C GLU A 26 -12.80 4.29 -18.23
N VAL A 27 -11.51 4.38 -17.85
CA VAL A 27 -11.07 4.90 -16.56
C VAL A 27 -10.31 6.21 -16.74
N THR A 28 -10.68 7.24 -15.97
CA THR A 28 -9.91 8.49 -15.84
C THR A 28 -9.35 8.58 -14.43
N MET A 29 -8.02 8.66 -14.29
CA MET A 29 -7.34 8.84 -13.02
C MET A 29 -6.93 10.30 -12.86
N ILE A 30 -7.31 10.92 -11.73
CA ILE A 30 -6.95 12.30 -11.40
C ILE A 30 -6.03 12.27 -10.19
N THR A 31 -4.85 12.87 -10.31
CA THR A 31 -3.88 12.99 -9.23
C THR A 31 -3.13 14.31 -9.36
N ASN A 32 -2.62 14.84 -8.25
CA ASN A 32 -1.87 16.09 -8.21
C ASN A 32 -0.36 15.92 -8.50
N ARG A 33 0.07 14.71 -8.89
CA ARG A 33 1.46 14.37 -9.20
C ARG A 33 1.54 13.53 -10.46
N THR A 34 2.53 13.79 -11.28
CA THR A 34 2.89 12.98 -12.43
C THR A 34 3.63 11.71 -12.00
N ALA A 35 3.74 10.73 -12.92
CA ALA A 35 4.51 9.51 -12.67
C ALA A 35 5.99 9.80 -12.38
N ASP A 36 6.58 10.78 -13.08
CA ASP A 36 7.98 11.18 -12.87
C ASP A 36 8.20 11.84 -11.50
N GLU A 37 7.27 12.69 -11.05
CA GLU A 37 7.34 13.30 -9.72
C GLU A 37 7.24 12.25 -8.60
N ILE A 38 6.46 11.18 -8.81
CA ILE A 38 6.40 10.05 -7.88
C ILE A 38 7.72 9.26 -7.90
N ARG A 39 8.23 8.95 -9.10
CA ARG A 39 9.45 8.14 -9.28
C ARG A 39 10.71 8.83 -8.73
N GLN A 40 10.80 10.14 -8.87
CA GLN A 40 11.96 10.94 -8.46
C GLN A 40 11.76 11.61 -7.09
N GLY A 41 10.54 11.54 -6.55
CA GLY A 41 10.18 12.14 -5.27
C GLY A 41 10.69 11.37 -4.06
N LYS A 42 10.42 11.92 -2.88
CA LYS A 42 10.65 11.22 -1.62
C LYS A 42 9.63 10.10 -1.43
N VAL A 43 9.99 9.08 -0.65
CA VAL A 43 9.05 8.07 -0.17
C VAL A 43 7.86 8.77 0.48
N MET A 44 6.67 8.57 -0.10
CA MET A 44 5.45 9.25 0.36
C MET A 44 4.74 8.51 1.50
N SER A 45 4.93 7.20 1.58
CA SER A 45 4.30 6.36 2.59
C SER A 45 5.14 5.12 2.86
N SER A 46 5.37 4.80 4.14
CA SER A 46 5.96 3.54 4.59
C SER A 46 4.85 2.57 4.99
N GLN A 47 4.00 2.21 4.04
CA GLN A 47 2.91 1.27 4.28
C GLN A 47 3.44 -0.15 4.45
N CYS A 48 3.00 -0.83 5.50
CA CYS A 48 3.16 -2.27 5.67
C CYS A 48 1.92 -2.96 5.09
N MET A 49 2.10 -3.77 4.06
CA MET A 49 1.01 -4.49 3.40
C MET A 49 0.90 -5.90 4.00
N PHE A 50 -0.29 -6.23 4.51
CA PHE A 50 -0.59 -7.57 5.03
C PHE A 50 -1.11 -8.49 3.93
N HIS A 51 -1.12 -9.78 4.21
CA HIS A 51 -1.46 -10.84 3.25
C HIS A 51 -2.68 -10.55 2.37
N THR A 52 -3.81 -10.13 2.94
CA THR A 52 -5.04 -9.88 2.19
C THR A 52 -4.91 -8.71 1.21
N ALA A 53 -4.17 -7.65 1.58
CA ALA A 53 -3.94 -6.52 0.69
C ALA A 53 -3.04 -6.93 -0.49
N LEU A 54 -2.00 -7.73 -0.21
CA LEU A 54 -1.14 -8.31 -1.23
C LEU A 54 -1.89 -9.29 -2.14
N GLN A 55 -2.88 -10.01 -1.62
CA GLN A 55 -3.67 -10.94 -2.43
C GLN A 55 -4.45 -10.23 -3.54
N THR A 56 -5.01 -9.05 -3.27
CA THR A 56 -5.64 -8.21 -4.31
C THR A 56 -4.66 -7.86 -5.42
N GLU A 57 -3.41 -7.55 -5.07
CA GLU A 57 -2.36 -7.26 -6.05
C GLU A 57 -1.99 -8.51 -6.86
N ARG A 58 -1.90 -9.69 -6.24
CA ARG A 58 -1.63 -10.95 -6.94
C ARG A 58 -2.74 -11.30 -7.93
N ASP A 59 -3.99 -11.20 -7.49
CA ASP A 59 -5.16 -11.53 -8.32
C ASP A 59 -5.26 -10.63 -9.56
N LEU A 60 -4.80 -9.37 -9.45
CA LEU A 60 -4.73 -8.40 -10.55
C LEU A 60 -3.41 -8.45 -11.34
N GLY A 61 -2.46 -9.31 -10.96
CA GLY A 61 -1.13 -9.37 -11.60
C GLY A 61 -0.26 -8.13 -11.37
N LEU A 62 -0.47 -7.41 -10.27
CA LEU A 62 0.21 -6.15 -9.91
C LEU A 62 1.29 -6.32 -8.83
N ASN A 63 1.44 -7.52 -8.25
CA ASN A 63 2.41 -7.79 -7.19
C ASN A 63 3.83 -8.05 -7.75
N PHE A 64 4.43 -7.05 -8.38
CA PHE A 64 5.67 -7.23 -9.16
C PHE A 64 6.94 -7.54 -8.34
N TRP A 65 6.93 -7.22 -7.04
CA TRP A 65 8.14 -7.25 -6.20
C TRP A 65 8.12 -8.31 -5.10
N GLU A 66 7.16 -9.23 -5.12
CA GLU A 66 6.99 -10.23 -4.06
C GLU A 66 8.28 -11.02 -3.77
N GLU A 67 9.01 -11.42 -4.80
CA GLU A 67 10.25 -12.19 -4.66
C GLU A 67 11.44 -11.36 -4.17
N GLN A 68 11.42 -10.03 -4.34
CA GLN A 68 12.52 -9.14 -3.93
C GLN A 68 12.25 -8.43 -2.61
N CYS A 69 10.97 -8.27 -2.23
CA CYS A 69 10.57 -7.61 -1.00
C CYS A 69 10.82 -8.54 0.20
N PRO A 70 11.61 -8.12 1.21
CA PRO A 70 11.83 -8.93 2.40
C PRO A 70 10.51 -9.23 3.13
N ALA A 71 10.39 -10.45 3.65
CA ALA A 71 9.26 -10.82 4.48
C ALA A 71 9.29 -10.05 5.80
N VAL A 72 8.11 -9.70 6.30
CA VAL A 72 7.96 -9.27 7.70
C VAL A 72 7.98 -10.53 8.57
N GLU A 73 9.11 -10.77 9.22
CA GLU A 73 9.35 -11.99 10.03
C GLU A 73 8.82 -11.87 11.46
N GLY A 74 8.29 -10.72 11.86
CA GLY A 74 7.75 -10.56 13.20
C GLY A 74 7.18 -9.18 13.46
N ILE A 75 6.59 -9.03 14.65
CA ILE A 75 6.00 -7.78 15.12
C ILE A 75 6.42 -7.53 16.57
N GLY A 76 6.81 -6.29 16.84
CA GLY A 76 7.09 -5.79 18.18
C GLY A 76 6.12 -4.68 18.55
N LEU A 77 5.64 -4.70 19.78
CA LEU A 77 4.71 -3.72 20.34
C LEU A 77 5.22 -3.26 21.70
N ALA A 78 5.25 -1.94 21.91
CA ALA A 78 5.58 -1.35 23.18
C ALA A 78 4.45 -0.42 23.64
N LEU A 79 4.00 -0.60 24.87
CA LEU A 79 3.13 0.35 25.54
C LEU A 79 4.02 1.35 26.28
N VAL A 80 3.87 2.62 25.96
CA VAL A 80 4.60 3.72 26.61
C VAL A 80 3.72 4.40 27.65
N ASN A 81 4.31 4.71 28.80
CA ASN A 81 3.67 5.54 29.81
C ASN A 81 3.55 6.98 29.26
N PRO A 82 2.33 7.55 29.19
CA PRO A 82 2.13 8.87 28.59
C PRO A 82 2.71 10.02 29.42
N GLU A 83 2.93 9.86 30.72
CA GLU A 83 3.44 10.92 31.61
C GLU A 83 4.96 11.08 31.53
N ASN A 84 5.69 9.98 31.37
CA ASN A 84 7.16 9.96 31.44
C ASN A 84 7.86 9.32 30.22
N GLY A 85 7.10 8.79 29.26
CA GLY A 85 7.64 8.18 28.03
C GLY A 85 8.36 6.84 28.22
N SER A 86 8.43 6.31 29.44
CA SER A 86 9.05 5.01 29.71
C SER A 86 8.22 3.85 29.14
N LYS A 87 8.87 2.73 28.79
CA LYS A 87 8.17 1.50 28.37
C LYS A 87 7.49 0.89 29.59
N ALA A 88 6.16 0.88 29.60
CA ALA A 88 5.35 0.21 30.63
C ALA A 88 5.21 -1.29 30.36
N PHE A 89 5.21 -1.69 29.09
CA PHE A 89 5.14 -3.07 28.64
C PHE A 89 5.78 -3.19 27.25
N GLU A 90 6.41 -4.33 26.98
CA GLU A 90 6.97 -4.67 25.67
C GLU A 90 6.72 -6.15 25.38
N TRP A 91 6.34 -6.43 24.13
CA TRP A 91 6.16 -7.77 23.62
C TRP A 91 6.60 -7.85 22.17
N SER A 92 7.15 -9.00 21.78
CA SER A 92 7.42 -9.32 20.40
C SER A 92 7.03 -10.76 20.10
N ALA A 93 6.58 -10.98 18.86
CA ALA A 93 6.55 -12.29 18.23
C ALA A 93 7.43 -12.24 16.99
N LEU A 94 8.40 -13.13 16.93
CA LEU A 94 9.22 -13.40 15.77
C LEU A 94 8.85 -14.81 15.28
N ASN A 95 8.91 -15.02 13.97
CA ASN A 95 8.86 -16.35 13.36
C ASN A 95 10.08 -17.19 13.73
#